data_AF-A0A534RSQ5-F1
#
_entry.id   AF-A0A534RSQ5-F1
#
_cell.length_a   1.000
_cell.length_b   1.000
_cell.length_c   1.000
_cell.angle_alpha   90.00
_cell.angle_beta   90.00
_cell.angle_gamma   90.00
#
_symmetry.space_group_name_H-M   'P 1'
#
loop_
_entity.id
_entity.type
_entity.pdbx_description
1 polymer ?
#
loop_
_entity_poly.entity_id
_entity_poly.type
_entity_poly.pdbx_seq_one_letter_code
_entity_poly.pdbx_strand_id
1 'polypeptide(L)'
;MLEVEPGVRAVGVKVVSANEPYFAGHFPGAPVLPGVVLCEALAQLASALVADGEGEELRIVAVEKARFRRPVLPGDALRLEVVAMDGGPPWRLRGMATAGETIVAEVVFAATPAGARIHPTAAVARGAELDDGVKVDAYAVIGPHVRIGRGSWIGPHAVVEGRTTLGARNRIFQFASVGAAPQDLKFRGEASILTFGDDNIVREFASLNPGTAAGGMTTRIGNGCLFMVSSHVAHDCRVGDHVVLANGAALGGHVEVGDFAIVGGLAGVHQYVRIGESALCAAGAMVSMDAPPFCTVAGDRARLHGLNLLGLRRRGFAPATISAIKRAYRLLFQGGGPRRPAIEVARQTLGQVPEVRRLVDFLGASRRGVCR
;
A
#
# COMPACT_ATOMS: atom_id res chain seq x y z
N MET A 1 8.93 9.85 24.54
CA MET A 1 10.28 9.55 24.02
C MET A 1 11.14 10.79 24.20
N LEU A 2 12.37 10.67 24.69
CA LEU A 2 13.26 11.79 24.98
C LEU A 2 14.41 11.89 23.98
N GLU A 3 15.11 10.77 23.73
CA GLU A 3 16.28 10.70 22.86
C GLU A 3 16.26 9.37 22.10
N VAL A 4 16.66 9.36 20.83
CA VAL A 4 16.88 8.14 20.05
C VAL A 4 18.11 8.31 19.18
N GLU A 5 19.04 7.37 19.33
CA GLU A 5 20.16 7.09 18.45
C GLU A 5 19.86 5.75 17.78
N PRO A 6 19.38 5.74 16.53
CA PRO A 6 18.94 4.53 15.84
C PRO A 6 20.01 3.42 15.86
N GLY A 7 19.59 2.19 16.15
CA GLY A 7 20.48 1.04 16.28
C GLY A 7 21.40 1.04 17.51
N VAL A 8 21.40 2.09 18.34
CA VAL A 8 22.34 2.25 19.45
C VAL A 8 21.61 2.39 20.79
N ARG A 9 20.86 3.48 20.98
CA ARG A 9 20.29 3.85 22.29
C ARG A 9 18.97 4.61 22.17
N ALA A 10 18.00 4.26 23.01
CA ALA A 10 16.74 4.96 23.13
C ALA A 10 16.45 5.30 24.59
N VAL A 11 15.91 6.49 24.81
CA VAL A 11 15.54 6.98 26.13
C VAL A 11 14.08 7.43 26.12
N GLY A 12 13.32 6.95 27.10
CA GLY A 12 11.91 7.29 27.29
C GLY A 12 11.60 7.62 28.74
N VAL A 13 10.35 8.03 28.95
CA VAL A 13 9.79 8.23 30.29
C VAL A 13 8.49 7.44 30.38
N LYS A 14 8.30 6.71 31.48
CA LYS A 14 7.01 6.14 31.88
C LYS A 14 6.60 6.77 33.21
N VAL A 15 5.50 7.51 33.20
CA VAL A 15 4.84 7.94 34.43
C VAL A 15 3.89 6.83 34.85
N VAL A 16 3.98 6.40 36.10
CA VAL A 16 3.19 5.28 36.63
C VAL A 16 1.93 5.84 37.28
N SER A 17 0.79 5.70 36.60
CA SER A 17 -0.48 6.20 37.11
C SER A 17 -1.13 5.20 38.07
N ALA A 18 -1.73 5.70 39.15
CA ALA A 18 -2.54 4.88 40.07
C ALA A 18 -3.74 4.21 39.38
N ASN A 19 -4.18 4.75 38.24
CA ASN A 19 -5.32 4.25 37.48
C ASN A 19 -4.94 3.14 36.49
N GLU A 20 -3.68 2.68 36.46
CA GLU A 20 -3.28 1.59 35.58
C GLU A 20 -3.95 0.25 36.02
N PRO A 21 -4.55 -0.51 35.08
CA PRO A 21 -5.51 -1.58 35.40
C PRO A 21 -4.90 -2.74 36.20
N TYR A 22 -3.59 -2.93 36.12
CA TYR A 22 -2.89 -4.00 36.83
C TYR A 22 -2.83 -3.78 38.35
N PHE A 23 -2.96 -2.55 38.85
CA PHE A 23 -2.98 -2.29 40.30
C PHE A 23 -4.25 -2.81 40.99
N ALA A 24 -5.33 -3.04 40.25
CA ALA A 24 -6.56 -3.59 40.80
C ALA A 24 -6.41 -5.06 41.26
N GLY A 25 -5.45 -5.80 40.70
CA GLY A 25 -5.23 -7.22 41.00
C GLY A 25 -3.82 -7.59 41.45
N HIS A 26 -2.81 -6.77 41.17
CA HIS A 26 -1.42 -7.04 41.53
C HIS A 26 -1.11 -6.51 42.93
N PHE A 27 -1.19 -7.42 43.92
CA PHE A 27 -1.07 -7.21 45.37
C PHE A 27 -2.15 -6.27 45.96
N PRO A 28 -3.32 -6.83 46.34
CA PRO A 28 -4.39 -6.07 46.99
C PRO A 28 -3.88 -5.29 48.22
N GLY A 29 -4.11 -3.98 48.25
CA GLY A 29 -3.69 -3.10 49.34
C GLY A 29 -2.22 -2.66 49.30
N ALA A 30 -1.41 -3.13 48.35
CA ALA A 30 -0.01 -2.76 48.19
C ALA A 30 0.33 -2.58 46.69
N PRO A 31 -0.11 -1.47 46.06
CA PRO A 31 0.03 -1.28 44.62
C PRO A 31 1.50 -1.19 44.21
N VAL A 32 1.98 -2.21 43.49
CA VAL A 32 3.34 -2.27 42.93
C VAL A 32 3.25 -2.58 41.43
N LEU A 33 4.03 -1.89 40.60
CA LEU A 33 4.06 -2.18 39.16
C LEU A 33 4.67 -3.58 38.95
N PRO A 34 4.01 -4.49 38.22
CA PRO A 34 4.58 -5.81 37.93
C PRO A 34 5.91 -5.69 37.17
N GLY A 35 6.91 -6.48 37.56
CA GLY A 35 8.22 -6.46 36.89
C GLY A 35 8.13 -6.77 35.39
N VAL A 36 7.17 -7.61 34.98
CA VAL A 36 6.89 -7.91 33.57
C VAL A 36 6.37 -6.71 32.79
N VAL A 37 5.61 -5.81 33.41
CA VAL A 37 5.14 -4.56 32.78
C VAL A 37 6.31 -3.60 32.58
N LEU A 38 7.30 -3.62 33.47
CA LEU A 38 8.52 -2.85 33.31
C LEU A 38 9.41 -3.41 32.19
N CYS A 39 9.53 -4.74 32.08
CA CYS A 39 10.18 -5.38 30.94
C CYS A 39 9.47 -5.02 29.61
N GLU A 40 8.15 -5.06 29.59
CA GLU A 40 7.33 -4.67 28.43
C GLU A 40 7.56 -3.20 28.05
N ALA A 41 7.57 -2.28 29.01
CA ALA A 41 7.85 -0.87 28.76
C ALA A 41 9.26 -0.65 28.15
N LEU A 42 10.26 -1.44 28.56
CA LEU A 42 11.59 -1.43 27.95
C LEU A 42 11.56 -1.99 26.52
N ALA A 43 10.80 -3.05 26.24
CA ALA A 43 10.67 -3.58 24.88
C ALA A 43 9.93 -2.61 23.92
N GLN A 44 8.90 -1.92 24.42
CA GLN A 44 8.21 -0.85 23.69
C GLN A 44 9.17 0.30 23.36
N LEU A 45 10.01 0.72 24.31
CA LEU A 45 11.06 1.71 24.03
C LEU A 45 12.10 1.18 23.05
N ALA A 46 12.48 -0.10 23.14
CA ALA A 46 13.42 -0.74 22.24
C ALA A 46 12.94 -0.78 20.78
N SER A 47 11.63 -0.74 20.55
CA SER A 47 11.04 -0.68 19.21
C SER A 47 11.51 0.58 18.43
N ALA A 48 11.87 1.66 19.14
CA ALA A 48 12.45 2.86 18.54
C ALA A 48 13.91 2.69 18.06
N LEU A 49 14.60 1.63 18.49
CA LEU A 49 15.98 1.33 18.07
C LEU A 49 16.05 0.59 16.74
N VAL A 50 15.03 -0.23 16.47
CA VAL A 50 15.02 -1.20 15.37
C VAL A 50 14.15 -0.75 14.21
N ALA A 51 13.19 0.14 14.47
CA ALA A 51 12.37 0.73 13.45
C ALA A 51 13.19 1.78 12.69
N ASP A 52 13.27 1.65 11.37
CA ASP A 52 13.65 2.74 10.43
C ASP A 52 12.56 3.85 10.42
N GLY A 53 11.99 4.19 11.57
CA GLY A 53 10.91 5.16 11.74
C GLY A 53 9.48 4.60 11.61
N GLU A 54 9.26 3.31 11.39
CA GLU A 54 7.93 2.74 11.08
C GLU A 54 7.32 1.79 12.14
N GLY A 55 7.38 2.14 13.43
CA GLY A 55 6.47 1.55 14.44
C GLY A 55 6.47 0.02 14.56
N GLU A 56 7.60 -0.64 14.28
CA GLU A 56 7.75 -2.09 14.39
C GLU A 56 7.86 -2.48 15.87
N GLU A 57 6.77 -3.04 16.41
CA GLU A 57 6.74 -3.50 17.80
C GLU A 57 7.61 -4.74 17.97
N LEU A 58 8.45 -4.71 19.00
CA LEU A 58 9.25 -5.84 19.41
C LEU A 58 8.52 -6.68 20.46
N ARG A 59 8.57 -8.01 20.28
CA ARG A 59 8.14 -9.00 21.27
C ARG A 59 9.37 -9.59 21.96
N ILE A 60 9.37 -9.57 23.29
CA ILE A 60 10.38 -10.27 24.08
C ILE A 60 10.25 -11.78 23.83
N VAL A 61 11.34 -12.41 23.38
CA VAL A 61 11.45 -13.86 23.17
C VAL A 61 12.23 -14.55 24.28
N ALA A 62 13.11 -13.81 24.98
CA ALA A 62 13.82 -14.30 26.15
C ALA A 62 14.17 -13.16 27.10
N VAL A 63 14.17 -13.44 28.41
CA VAL A 63 14.74 -12.56 29.44
C VAL A 63 15.95 -13.28 30.03
N GLU A 64 17.15 -12.81 29.70
CA GLU A 64 18.40 -13.43 30.13
C GLU A 64 18.73 -13.07 31.58
N LYS A 65 18.42 -11.83 31.98
CA LYS A 65 18.68 -11.31 33.31
C LYS A 65 17.67 -10.24 33.65
N ALA A 66 17.07 -10.31 34.83
CA ALA A 66 16.26 -9.24 35.38
C ALA A 66 16.62 -9.00 36.84
N ARG A 67 16.89 -7.75 37.21
CA ARG A 67 17.11 -7.32 38.59
C ARG A 67 16.17 -6.17 38.91
N PHE A 68 15.26 -6.39 39.84
CA PHE A 68 14.36 -5.36 40.37
C PHE A 68 14.86 -4.94 41.75
N ARG A 69 15.38 -3.72 41.86
CA ARG A 69 16.09 -3.20 43.05
C ARG A 69 15.17 -2.43 44.00
N ARG A 70 14.12 -1.79 43.46
CA ARG A 70 13.12 -1.04 44.22
C ARG A 70 11.72 -1.34 43.66
N PRO A 71 10.70 -1.53 44.51
CA PRO A 71 9.31 -1.53 44.07
C PRO A 71 8.95 -0.20 43.40
N VAL A 72 8.30 -0.28 42.25
CA VAL A 72 7.76 0.89 41.55
C VAL A 72 6.33 1.09 41.99
N LEU A 73 6.02 2.31 42.42
CA LEU A 73 4.75 2.69 43.01
C LEU A 73 4.01 3.67 42.10
N PRO A 74 2.67 3.78 42.22
CA PRO A 74 1.93 4.88 41.64
C PRO A 74 2.54 6.25 41.99
N GLY A 75 2.67 7.11 41.00
CA GLY A 75 3.31 8.43 41.11
C GLY A 75 4.78 8.44 40.72
N ASP A 76 5.45 7.29 40.60
CA ASP A 76 6.82 7.23 40.11
C ASP A 76 6.90 7.71 38.64
N ALA A 77 7.89 8.55 38.35
CA ALA A 77 8.31 8.90 37.00
C ALA A 77 9.60 8.14 36.68
N LEU A 78 9.50 7.14 35.81
CA LEU A 78 10.63 6.31 35.42
C LEU A 78 11.30 6.89 34.18
N ARG A 79 12.61 7.14 34.25
CA ARG A 79 13.45 7.27 33.06
C ARG A 79 13.86 5.87 32.61
N LEU A 80 13.51 5.54 31.38
CA LEU A 80 13.83 4.26 30.75
C LEU A 80 14.95 4.50 29.74
N GLU A 81 15.94 3.63 29.73
CA GLU A 81 17.04 3.63 28.77
C GLU A 81 17.21 2.21 28.23
N VAL A 82 17.31 2.07 26.91
CA VAL A 82 17.60 0.80 26.25
C VAL A 82 18.78 0.99 25.33
N VAL A 83 19.71 0.04 25.38
CA VAL A 83 20.90 -0.01 24.52
C VAL A 83 20.89 -1.34 23.78
N ALA A 84 21.13 -1.29 22.46
CA ALA A 84 21.38 -2.49 21.66
C ALA A 84 22.78 -3.04 21.98
N MET A 85 22.84 -4.30 22.40
CA MET A 85 24.11 -4.97 22.68
C MET A 85 24.72 -5.56 21.42
N ASP A 86 23.87 -6.16 20.57
CA ASP A 86 24.24 -6.85 19.34
C ASP A 86 23.30 -6.42 18.20
N GLY A 87 23.67 -6.68 16.94
CA GLY A 87 22.88 -6.32 15.76
C GLY A 87 22.01 -7.46 15.21
N GLY A 88 20.75 -7.15 14.86
CA GLY A 88 19.84 -8.03 14.14
C GLY A 88 18.89 -8.87 15.01
N PRO A 89 17.77 -9.37 14.46
CA PRO A 89 16.82 -10.21 15.20
C PRO A 89 17.36 -11.64 15.44
N PRO A 90 17.15 -12.23 16.62
CA PRO A 90 16.60 -11.56 17.81
C PRO A 90 17.61 -10.56 18.38
N TRP A 91 17.19 -9.30 18.54
CA TRP A 91 18.03 -8.24 19.10
C TRP A 91 18.26 -8.49 20.56
N ARG A 92 19.52 -8.46 20.98
CA ARG A 92 19.91 -8.50 22.37
C ARG A 92 20.02 -7.09 22.93
N LEU A 93 19.25 -6.81 23.96
CA LEU A 93 18.99 -5.46 24.46
C LEU A 93 19.24 -5.40 25.96
N ARG A 94 19.88 -4.32 26.42
CA ARG A 94 20.00 -3.98 27.83
C ARG A 94 19.10 -2.80 28.14
N GLY A 95 18.07 -3.03 28.95
CA GLY A 95 17.19 -2.01 29.49
C GLY A 95 17.55 -1.64 30.94
N MET A 96 17.46 -0.35 31.25
CA MET A 96 17.62 0.19 32.59
C MET A 96 16.46 1.16 32.89
N ALA A 97 15.90 1.05 34.09
CA ALA A 97 14.88 1.96 34.58
C ALA A 97 15.37 2.66 35.86
N THR A 98 15.25 3.98 35.91
CA THR A 98 15.59 4.79 37.09
C THR A 98 14.41 5.65 37.53
N ALA A 99 14.29 5.89 38.83
CA ALA A 99 13.37 6.87 39.43
C ALA A 99 14.22 7.91 40.16
N GLY A 100 14.28 9.13 39.62
CA GLY A 100 15.32 10.08 40.01
C GLY A 100 16.72 9.49 39.78
N GLU A 101 17.56 9.52 40.82
CA GLU A 101 18.92 8.97 40.80
C GLU A 101 18.98 7.47 41.12
N THR A 102 17.86 6.86 41.51
CA THR A 102 17.84 5.46 41.97
C THR A 102 17.58 4.50 40.81
N ILE A 103 18.46 3.50 40.63
CA ILE A 103 18.21 2.39 39.72
C ILE A 103 17.10 1.50 40.30
N VAL A 104 16.02 1.39 39.53
CA VAL A 104 14.85 0.59 39.88
C VAL A 104 14.95 -0.80 39.28
N ALA A 105 15.34 -0.90 38.00
CA ALA A 105 15.52 -2.18 37.34
C ALA A 105 16.62 -2.19 36.29
N GLU A 106 17.20 -3.36 36.09
CA GLU A 106 18.07 -3.67 34.98
C GLU A 106 17.63 -5.00 34.35
N VAL A 107 17.43 -5.00 33.04
CA VAL A 107 16.94 -6.15 32.28
C VAL A 107 17.83 -6.37 31.06
N VAL A 108 18.26 -7.59 30.83
CA VAL A 108 18.86 -8.04 29.58
C VAL A 108 17.88 -9.01 28.93
N PHE A 109 17.46 -8.71 27.70
CA PHE A 109 16.42 -9.46 27.01
C PHE A 109 16.71 -9.55 25.53
N ALA A 110 16.19 -10.62 24.90
CA ALA A 110 16.19 -10.81 23.47
C ALA A 110 14.79 -10.51 22.94
N ALA A 111 14.68 -9.76 21.84
CA ALA A 111 13.41 -9.41 21.22
C ALA A 111 13.43 -9.58 19.70
N THR A 112 12.28 -9.91 19.12
CA THR A 112 12.08 -10.10 17.68
C THR A 112 10.87 -9.28 17.23
N PRO A 113 10.67 -9.00 15.93
CA PRO A 113 9.43 -8.35 15.48
C PRO A 113 8.21 -9.16 15.96
N ALA A 114 7.16 -8.46 16.38
CA ALA A 114 5.98 -9.09 16.98
C ALA A 114 5.17 -9.98 16.01
N GLY A 115 5.58 -10.08 14.73
CA GLY A 115 4.84 -10.78 13.69
C GLY A 115 3.61 -9.99 13.24
N ALA A 116 2.66 -10.68 12.62
CA ALA A 116 1.37 -10.11 12.27
C ALA A 116 0.45 -9.97 13.50
N ARG A 117 -0.23 -8.84 13.62
CA ARG A 117 -1.27 -8.58 14.63
C ARG A 117 -2.64 -8.90 14.05
N ILE A 118 -3.26 -9.97 14.56
CA ILE A 118 -4.55 -10.45 14.07
C ILE A 118 -5.60 -10.24 15.17
N HIS A 119 -6.65 -9.48 14.84
CA HIS A 119 -7.77 -9.29 15.76
C HIS A 119 -8.43 -10.64 16.07
N PRO A 120 -8.87 -10.91 17.32
CA PRO A 120 -9.44 -12.21 17.70
C PRO A 120 -10.65 -12.68 16.88
N THR A 121 -11.38 -11.73 16.28
CA THR A 121 -12.55 -12.02 15.42
C THR A 121 -12.23 -12.07 13.93
N ALA A 122 -10.99 -11.83 13.52
CA ALA A 122 -10.57 -12.02 12.15
C ALA A 122 -10.41 -13.52 11.84
N ALA A 123 -10.80 -13.93 10.65
CA ALA A 123 -10.64 -15.31 10.18
C ALA A 123 -9.43 -15.38 9.23
N VAL A 124 -8.31 -15.91 9.71
CA VAL A 124 -7.10 -16.11 8.89
C VAL A 124 -6.87 -17.61 8.69
N ALA A 125 -6.91 -18.05 7.44
CA ALA A 125 -6.73 -19.46 7.11
C ALA A 125 -5.27 -19.92 7.33
N ARG A 126 -5.07 -21.19 7.71
CA ARG A 126 -3.76 -21.78 8.05
C ARG A 126 -2.67 -21.62 6.96
N GLY A 127 -3.05 -21.50 5.70
CA GLY A 127 -2.11 -21.33 4.59
C GLY A 127 -1.76 -19.88 4.25
N ALA A 128 -2.36 -18.90 4.92
CA ALA A 128 -2.04 -17.49 4.70
C ALA A 128 -0.62 -17.18 5.21
N GLU A 129 0.13 -16.42 4.41
CA GLU A 129 1.49 -15.97 4.76
C GLU A 129 1.43 -14.46 5.03
N LEU A 130 1.68 -14.05 6.27
CA LEU A 130 1.65 -12.65 6.70
C LEU A 130 3.03 -12.25 7.21
N ASP A 131 3.62 -11.24 6.60
CA ASP A 131 4.89 -10.66 7.04
C ASP A 131 4.77 -9.90 8.38
N ASP A 132 5.92 -9.51 8.93
CA ASP A 132 6.01 -8.70 10.14
C ASP A 132 5.29 -7.35 10.02
N GLY A 133 4.67 -6.92 11.13
CA GLY A 133 3.96 -5.65 11.22
C GLY A 133 2.62 -5.61 10.49
N VAL A 134 2.23 -6.68 9.77
CA VAL A 134 0.90 -6.80 9.17
C VAL A 134 -0.17 -6.70 10.26
N LYS A 135 -1.19 -5.87 10.05
CA LYS A 135 -2.33 -5.73 10.95
C LYS A 135 -3.61 -6.21 10.27
N VAL A 136 -4.34 -7.12 10.89
CA VAL A 136 -5.64 -7.63 10.42
C VAL A 136 -6.70 -7.28 11.46
N ASP A 137 -7.65 -6.41 11.12
CA ASP A 137 -8.69 -5.92 12.01
C ASP A 137 -9.95 -6.82 12.04
N ALA A 138 -10.87 -6.49 12.95
CA ALA A 138 -12.03 -7.30 13.29
C ALA A 138 -12.86 -7.75 12.08
N TYR A 139 -13.20 -9.04 12.05
CA TYR A 139 -14.06 -9.65 11.02
C TYR A 139 -13.50 -9.62 9.60
N ALA A 140 -12.22 -9.26 9.41
CA ALA A 140 -11.55 -9.49 8.15
C ALA A 140 -11.39 -11.00 7.88
N VAL A 141 -11.41 -11.39 6.60
CA VAL A 141 -11.25 -12.78 6.16
C VAL A 141 -10.05 -12.87 5.23
N ILE A 142 -9.10 -13.74 5.55
CA ILE A 142 -7.89 -14.00 4.77
C ILE A 142 -7.83 -15.46 4.33
N GLY A 143 -7.82 -15.69 3.02
CA GLY A 143 -7.80 -17.01 2.39
C GLY A 143 -6.46 -17.77 2.50
N PRO A 144 -6.45 -19.09 2.26
CA PRO A 144 -5.31 -19.97 2.51
C PRO A 144 -4.17 -19.85 1.49
N HIS A 145 -4.31 -19.02 0.45
CA HIS A 145 -3.29 -18.80 -0.58
C HIS A 145 -2.94 -17.31 -0.70
N VAL A 146 -3.23 -16.55 0.35
CA VAL A 146 -2.96 -15.12 0.41
C VAL A 146 -1.59 -14.89 1.02
N ARG A 147 -0.83 -13.98 0.39
CA ARG A 147 0.44 -13.45 0.91
C ARG A 147 0.28 -11.95 1.14
N ILE A 148 0.67 -11.46 2.31
CA ILE A 148 0.55 -10.03 2.66
C ILE A 148 1.90 -9.52 3.14
N GLY A 149 2.46 -8.58 2.39
CA GLY A 149 3.76 -7.98 2.68
C GLY A 149 3.74 -7.04 3.89
N ARG A 150 4.93 -6.86 4.45
CA ARG A 150 5.19 -6.16 5.72
C ARG A 150 4.46 -4.82 5.89
N GLY A 151 4.07 -4.53 7.12
CA GLY A 151 3.45 -3.25 7.48
C GLY A 151 2.11 -2.96 6.82
N SER A 152 1.54 -3.90 6.06
CA SER A 152 0.20 -3.75 5.46
C SER A 152 -0.91 -3.81 6.52
N TRP A 153 -2.04 -3.18 6.23
CA TRP A 153 -3.21 -3.17 7.09
C TRP A 153 -4.43 -3.64 6.33
N ILE A 154 -5.09 -4.66 6.87
CA ILE A 154 -6.37 -5.17 6.43
C ILE A 154 -7.43 -4.73 7.43
N GLY A 155 -8.28 -3.80 7.00
CA GLY A 155 -9.33 -3.20 7.77
C GLY A 155 -10.48 -4.17 8.09
N PRO A 156 -11.39 -3.77 8.98
CA PRO A 156 -12.45 -4.65 9.46
C PRO A 156 -13.41 -5.02 8.33
N HIS A 157 -13.90 -6.25 8.31
CA HIS A 157 -14.80 -6.77 7.26
C HIS A 157 -14.25 -6.74 5.82
N ALA A 158 -12.94 -6.53 5.62
CA ALA A 158 -12.32 -6.74 4.32
C ALA A 158 -12.14 -8.24 4.04
N VAL A 159 -12.31 -8.65 2.80
CA VAL A 159 -12.08 -10.04 2.36
C VAL A 159 -10.92 -10.05 1.38
N VAL A 160 -9.86 -10.76 1.73
CA VAL A 160 -8.73 -11.05 0.85
C VAL A 160 -8.67 -12.56 0.65
N GLU A 161 -8.90 -13.02 -0.58
CA GLU A 161 -9.00 -14.44 -0.87
C GLU A 161 -8.35 -14.81 -2.21
N GLY A 162 -8.53 -16.06 -2.64
CA GLY A 162 -7.90 -16.57 -3.85
C GLY A 162 -6.38 -16.68 -3.74
N ARG A 163 -5.72 -16.80 -4.89
CA ARG A 163 -4.25 -16.77 -4.99
C ARG A 163 -3.80 -15.32 -5.16
N THR A 164 -3.66 -14.66 -4.03
CA THR A 164 -3.51 -13.20 -3.98
C THR A 164 -2.24 -12.82 -3.24
N THR A 165 -1.41 -11.98 -3.86
CA THR A 165 -0.17 -11.49 -3.24
C THR A 165 -0.21 -9.96 -3.18
N LEU A 166 -0.07 -9.44 -1.96
CA LEU A 166 0.02 -8.01 -1.66
C LEU A 166 1.46 -7.69 -1.27
N GLY A 167 2.02 -6.62 -1.84
CA GLY A 167 3.28 -6.05 -1.38
C GLY A 167 3.20 -5.44 0.02
N ALA A 168 4.18 -4.60 0.34
CA ALA A 168 4.31 -3.92 1.62
C ALA A 168 3.40 -2.69 1.75
N ARG A 169 3.08 -2.32 3.00
CA ARG A 169 2.41 -1.06 3.39
C ARG A 169 1.08 -0.78 2.68
N ASN A 170 0.41 -1.82 2.18
CA ASN A 170 -0.91 -1.68 1.58
C ASN A 170 -1.97 -1.37 2.66
N ARG A 171 -3.03 -0.66 2.27
CA ARG A 171 -4.16 -0.29 3.14
C ARG A 171 -5.46 -0.75 2.50
N ILE A 172 -6.05 -1.82 3.03
CA ILE A 172 -7.30 -2.39 2.52
C ILE A 172 -8.43 -2.03 3.49
N PHE A 173 -9.37 -1.21 3.05
CA PHE A 173 -10.46 -0.69 3.88
C PHE A 173 -11.65 -1.64 3.92
N GLN A 174 -12.58 -1.34 4.83
CA GLN A 174 -13.74 -2.17 5.13
C GLN A 174 -14.59 -2.48 3.89
N PHE A 175 -15.07 -3.72 3.83
CA PHE A 175 -15.92 -4.24 2.76
C PHE A 175 -15.27 -4.29 1.36
N ALA A 176 -13.96 -4.03 1.25
CA ALA A 176 -13.23 -4.32 0.02
C ALA A 176 -13.18 -5.84 -0.22
N SER A 177 -13.35 -6.24 -1.48
CA SER A 177 -13.32 -7.64 -1.94
C SER A 177 -12.13 -7.84 -2.87
N VAL A 178 -11.05 -8.42 -2.35
CA VAL A 178 -9.76 -8.51 -3.02
C VAL A 178 -9.42 -9.97 -3.33
N GLY A 179 -9.23 -10.30 -4.61
CA GLY A 179 -8.87 -11.65 -5.04
C GLY A 179 -10.06 -12.61 -5.22
N ALA A 180 -11.28 -12.13 -5.01
CA ALA A 180 -12.51 -12.89 -5.24
C ALA A 180 -12.65 -13.32 -6.71
N ALA A 181 -13.41 -14.39 -6.95
CA ALA A 181 -13.59 -14.97 -8.28
C ALA A 181 -13.99 -13.92 -9.34
N PRO A 182 -13.38 -13.96 -10.54
CA PRO A 182 -13.78 -13.15 -11.68
C PRO A 182 -15.26 -13.31 -12.05
N GLN A 183 -15.84 -12.24 -12.60
CA GLN A 183 -17.21 -12.24 -13.12
C GLN A 183 -17.32 -12.72 -14.58
N ASP A 184 -16.23 -13.20 -15.18
CA ASP A 184 -16.28 -13.81 -16.52
C ASP A 184 -17.07 -15.13 -16.46
N LEU A 185 -18.12 -15.25 -17.28
CA LEU A 185 -18.97 -16.44 -17.38
C LEU A 185 -18.20 -17.70 -17.81
N LYS A 186 -16.98 -17.57 -18.32
CA LYS A 186 -16.08 -18.67 -18.69
C LYS A 186 -15.18 -19.12 -17.55
N PHE A 187 -15.09 -18.39 -16.44
CA PHE A 187 -14.31 -18.79 -15.27
C PHE A 187 -14.87 -20.10 -14.70
N ARG A 188 -14.01 -21.06 -14.41
CA ARG A 188 -14.38 -22.41 -13.91
C ARG A 188 -13.67 -22.76 -12.60
N GLY A 189 -13.14 -21.76 -11.89
CA GLY A 189 -12.37 -21.99 -10.67
C GLY A 189 -10.91 -22.32 -10.94
N GLU A 190 -10.39 -21.96 -12.12
CA GLU A 190 -8.96 -22.08 -12.41
C GLU A 190 -8.11 -21.31 -11.38
N ALA A 191 -6.86 -21.74 -11.21
CA ALA A 191 -5.92 -21.18 -10.23
C ALA A 191 -5.32 -19.83 -10.69
N SER A 192 -6.15 -18.90 -11.13
CA SER A 192 -5.70 -17.57 -11.54
C SER A 192 -5.26 -16.74 -10.33
N ILE A 193 -4.41 -15.75 -10.60
CA ILE A 193 -3.72 -14.98 -9.56
C ILE A 193 -4.06 -13.48 -9.66
N LEU A 194 -4.03 -12.83 -8.50
CA LEU A 194 -4.00 -11.39 -8.34
C LEU A 194 -2.70 -11.01 -7.64
N THR A 195 -1.94 -10.08 -8.23
CA THR A 195 -0.71 -9.56 -7.61
C THR A 195 -0.74 -8.05 -7.63
N PHE A 196 -0.49 -7.41 -6.49
CA PHE A 196 -0.24 -5.98 -6.45
C PHE A 196 0.93 -5.59 -5.56
N GLY A 197 1.63 -4.52 -5.94
CA GLY A 197 2.85 -4.03 -5.30
C GLY A 197 2.60 -3.34 -3.96
N ASP A 198 3.42 -2.34 -3.68
CA ASP A 198 3.50 -1.67 -2.39
C ASP A 198 2.64 -0.39 -2.33
N ASP A 199 2.33 0.06 -1.12
CA ASP A 199 1.77 1.40 -0.86
C ASP A 199 0.42 1.68 -1.54
N ASN A 200 -0.34 0.65 -1.89
CA ASN A 200 -1.67 0.82 -2.49
C ASN A 200 -2.73 1.05 -1.41
N ILE A 201 -3.71 1.89 -1.75
CA ILE A 201 -4.88 2.17 -0.91
C ILE A 201 -6.12 1.65 -1.62
N VAL A 202 -6.74 0.62 -1.05
CA VAL A 202 -7.99 0.04 -1.53
C VAL A 202 -9.12 0.46 -0.60
N ARG A 203 -9.94 1.41 -1.05
CA ARG A 203 -11.04 1.98 -0.27
C ARG A 203 -12.26 1.06 -0.23
N GLU A 204 -13.24 1.48 0.53
CA GLU A 204 -14.44 0.74 0.87
C GLU A 204 -15.18 0.23 -0.37
N PHE A 205 -15.68 -1.00 -0.32
CA PHE A 205 -16.44 -1.65 -1.41
C PHE A 205 -15.71 -1.78 -2.75
N ALA A 206 -14.42 -1.45 -2.82
CA ALA A 206 -13.65 -1.71 -4.03
C ALA A 206 -13.53 -3.22 -4.27
N SER A 207 -13.52 -3.63 -5.55
CA SER A 207 -13.40 -5.03 -5.94
C SER A 207 -12.29 -5.24 -6.96
N LEU A 208 -11.39 -6.19 -6.69
CA LEU A 208 -10.22 -6.49 -7.50
C LEU A 208 -10.20 -7.99 -7.79
N ASN A 209 -10.37 -8.41 -9.05
CA ASN A 209 -10.44 -9.82 -9.43
C ASN A 209 -9.12 -10.34 -10.03
N PRO A 210 -8.79 -11.64 -9.86
CA PRO A 210 -7.65 -12.26 -10.52
C PRO A 210 -7.94 -12.44 -12.02
N GLY A 211 -6.98 -12.96 -12.78
CA GLY A 211 -7.19 -13.21 -14.21
C GLY A 211 -8.07 -14.42 -14.52
N THR A 212 -8.09 -14.80 -15.79
CA THR A 212 -8.82 -15.98 -16.29
C THR A 212 -7.96 -16.80 -17.24
N ALA A 213 -8.35 -18.05 -17.48
CA ALA A 213 -7.66 -18.93 -18.44
C ALA A 213 -7.73 -18.42 -19.88
N ALA A 214 -8.78 -17.66 -20.23
CA ALA A 214 -8.91 -17.05 -21.55
C ALA A 214 -8.00 -15.81 -21.73
N GLY A 215 -7.50 -15.26 -20.63
CA GLY A 215 -6.59 -14.12 -20.60
C GLY A 215 -5.15 -14.53 -20.29
N GLY A 216 -4.62 -13.96 -19.23
CA GLY A 216 -3.24 -14.17 -18.79
C GLY A 216 -3.14 -14.96 -17.48
N MET A 217 -4.24 -15.51 -16.97
CA MET A 217 -4.33 -16.11 -15.63
C MET A 217 -3.94 -15.15 -14.50
N THR A 218 -3.86 -13.85 -14.78
CA THR A 218 -3.17 -12.87 -13.94
C THR A 218 -3.77 -11.49 -14.11
N THR A 219 -4.19 -10.89 -13.00
CA THR A 219 -4.37 -9.44 -12.87
C THR A 219 -3.16 -8.89 -12.13
N ARG A 220 -2.54 -7.81 -12.66
CA ARG A 220 -1.39 -7.14 -12.01
C ARG A 220 -1.70 -5.67 -11.74
N ILE A 221 -1.32 -5.19 -10.57
CA ILE A 221 -1.39 -3.79 -10.20
C ILE A 221 -0.01 -3.37 -9.67
N GLY A 222 0.43 -2.16 -9.98
CA GLY A 222 1.69 -1.60 -9.52
C GLY A 222 1.65 -1.14 -8.06
N ASN A 223 2.34 -0.03 -7.81
CA ASN A 223 2.58 0.55 -6.51
C ASN A 223 1.87 1.90 -6.36
N GLY A 224 1.60 2.32 -5.13
CA GLY A 224 1.13 3.68 -4.83
C GLY A 224 -0.21 4.05 -5.48
N CYS A 225 -1.04 3.07 -5.85
CA CYS A 225 -2.34 3.31 -6.45
C CYS A 225 -3.40 3.64 -5.41
N LEU A 226 -4.40 4.42 -5.82
CA LEU A 226 -5.59 4.72 -5.03
C LEU A 226 -6.84 4.20 -5.73
N PHE A 227 -7.45 3.18 -5.16
CA PHE A 227 -8.74 2.64 -5.56
C PHE A 227 -9.80 3.19 -4.62
N MET A 228 -10.51 4.22 -5.05
CA MET A 228 -11.53 4.88 -4.23
C MET A 228 -12.80 4.02 -4.12
N VAL A 229 -13.76 4.50 -3.34
CA VAL A 229 -14.95 3.76 -2.92
C VAL A 229 -15.69 3.15 -4.11
N SER A 230 -15.99 1.86 -4.04
CA SER A 230 -16.72 1.11 -5.07
C SER A 230 -16.05 1.09 -6.46
N SER A 231 -14.75 1.35 -6.54
CA SER A 231 -14.00 1.14 -7.79
C SER A 231 -13.85 -0.35 -8.11
N HIS A 232 -13.70 -0.69 -9.39
CA HIS A 232 -13.63 -2.06 -9.86
C HIS A 232 -12.45 -2.28 -10.81
N VAL A 233 -11.66 -3.33 -10.53
CA VAL A 233 -10.66 -3.88 -11.45
C VAL A 233 -11.08 -5.30 -11.81
N ALA A 234 -11.57 -5.47 -13.04
CA ALA A 234 -11.95 -6.77 -13.57
C ALA A 234 -10.73 -7.66 -13.84
N HIS A 235 -11.01 -8.88 -14.27
CA HIS A 235 -10.01 -9.88 -14.58
C HIS A 235 -9.02 -9.47 -15.67
N ASP A 236 -7.80 -9.98 -15.56
CA ASP A 236 -6.71 -9.86 -16.52
C ASP A 236 -6.25 -8.41 -16.77
N CYS A 237 -6.62 -7.48 -15.90
CA CYS A 237 -6.17 -6.10 -15.99
C CYS A 237 -4.67 -5.98 -15.68
N ARG A 238 -4.06 -4.95 -16.26
CA ARG A 238 -2.67 -4.52 -15.98
C ARG A 238 -2.69 -3.06 -15.59
N VAL A 239 -2.54 -2.76 -14.31
CA VAL A 239 -2.53 -1.40 -13.77
C VAL A 239 -1.10 -1.05 -13.38
N GLY A 240 -0.61 0.08 -13.88
CA GLY A 240 0.73 0.60 -13.57
C GLY A 240 0.83 1.23 -12.18
N ASP A 241 1.84 2.07 -12.00
CA ASP A 241 2.11 2.74 -10.72
C ASP A 241 1.33 4.07 -10.59
N HIS A 242 0.99 4.45 -9.36
CA HIS A 242 0.35 5.73 -9.03
C HIS A 242 -0.96 6.00 -9.77
N VAL A 243 -1.69 4.94 -10.15
CA VAL A 243 -3.00 5.05 -10.80
C VAL A 243 -4.06 5.43 -9.77
N VAL A 244 -5.00 6.28 -10.17
CA VAL A 244 -6.18 6.61 -9.36
C VAL A 244 -7.44 6.15 -10.07
N LEU A 245 -8.19 5.24 -9.44
CA LEU A 245 -9.58 4.96 -9.79
C LEU A 245 -10.48 5.69 -8.80
N ALA A 246 -11.17 6.73 -9.25
CA ALA A 246 -12.07 7.48 -8.41
C ALA A 246 -13.37 6.71 -8.10
N ASN A 247 -14.24 7.28 -7.27
CA ASN A 247 -15.42 6.56 -6.76
C ASN A 247 -16.26 5.97 -7.90
N GLY A 248 -16.56 4.67 -7.81
CA GLY A 248 -17.35 3.94 -8.81
C GLY A 248 -16.72 3.85 -10.20
N ALA A 249 -15.44 4.20 -10.36
CA ALA A 249 -14.72 3.95 -11.62
C ALA A 249 -14.52 2.46 -11.84
N ALA A 250 -14.80 1.97 -13.05
CA ALA A 250 -14.77 0.54 -13.34
C ALA A 250 -13.94 0.22 -14.59
N LEU A 251 -13.00 -0.71 -14.43
CA LEU A 251 -12.23 -1.30 -15.52
C LEU A 251 -12.87 -2.63 -15.92
N GLY A 252 -13.23 -2.77 -17.20
CA GLY A 252 -13.62 -4.05 -17.78
C GLY A 252 -12.43 -5.01 -17.94
N GLY A 253 -12.71 -6.26 -18.35
CA GLY A 253 -11.69 -7.29 -18.47
C GLY A 253 -10.55 -6.91 -19.43
N HIS A 254 -9.33 -7.33 -19.12
CA HIS A 254 -8.13 -7.12 -19.95
C HIS A 254 -7.74 -5.65 -20.19
N VAL A 255 -8.21 -4.71 -19.37
CA VAL A 255 -7.82 -3.30 -19.50
C VAL A 255 -6.37 -3.09 -19.06
N GLU A 256 -5.63 -2.27 -19.81
CA GLU A 256 -4.28 -1.84 -19.44
C GLU A 256 -4.32 -0.36 -19.05
N VAL A 257 -3.76 -0.01 -17.89
CA VAL A 257 -3.69 1.36 -17.37
C VAL A 257 -2.24 1.71 -17.09
N GLY A 258 -1.71 2.72 -17.78
CA GLY A 258 -0.35 3.20 -17.61
C GLY A 258 -0.19 4.09 -16.38
N ASP A 259 1.06 4.30 -15.98
CA ASP A 259 1.41 4.98 -14.74
C ASP A 259 0.80 6.38 -14.64
N PHE A 260 0.43 6.77 -13.43
CA PHE A 260 -0.15 8.08 -13.10
C PHE A 260 -1.45 8.43 -13.85
N ALA A 261 -2.07 7.46 -14.54
CA ALA A 261 -3.37 7.67 -15.15
C ALA A 261 -4.46 7.83 -14.08
N ILE A 262 -5.48 8.63 -14.40
CA ILE A 262 -6.62 8.87 -13.52
C ILE A 262 -7.88 8.48 -14.27
N VAL A 263 -8.67 7.61 -13.66
CA VAL A 263 -10.01 7.26 -14.11
C VAL A 263 -11.01 7.93 -13.17
N GLY A 264 -11.66 8.97 -13.68
CA GLY A 264 -12.58 9.82 -12.92
C GLY A 264 -13.80 9.07 -12.39
N GLY A 265 -14.49 9.69 -11.42
CA GLY A 265 -15.59 9.03 -10.73
C GLY A 265 -16.69 8.62 -11.69
N LEU A 266 -17.26 7.43 -11.50
CA LEU A 266 -18.29 6.85 -12.35
C LEU A 266 -17.88 6.68 -13.83
N ALA A 267 -16.59 6.77 -14.16
CA ALA A 267 -16.12 6.46 -15.50
C ALA A 267 -16.04 4.94 -15.71
N GLY A 268 -16.48 4.49 -16.88
CA GLY A 268 -16.46 3.09 -17.28
C GLY A 268 -15.46 2.87 -18.41
N VAL A 269 -14.63 1.85 -18.29
CA VAL A 269 -13.62 1.48 -19.29
C VAL A 269 -13.96 0.12 -19.86
N HIS A 270 -14.26 0.08 -21.15
CA HIS A 270 -14.64 -1.15 -21.83
C HIS A 270 -13.47 -2.14 -21.89
N GLN A 271 -13.77 -3.44 -21.94
CA GLN A 271 -12.76 -4.49 -22.03
C GLN A 271 -11.74 -4.26 -23.17
N TYR A 272 -10.49 -4.65 -22.93
CA TYR A 272 -9.31 -4.52 -23.80
C TYR A 272 -8.87 -3.08 -24.13
N VAL A 273 -9.47 -2.05 -23.53
CA VAL A 273 -9.02 -0.66 -23.71
C VAL A 273 -7.69 -0.46 -23.01
N ARG A 274 -6.82 0.34 -23.63
CA ARG A 274 -5.59 0.84 -23.00
C ARG A 274 -5.72 2.31 -22.63
N ILE A 275 -5.35 2.65 -21.40
CA ILE A 275 -5.26 4.02 -20.89
C ILE A 275 -3.77 4.34 -20.74
N GLY A 276 -3.27 5.32 -21.47
CA GLY A 276 -1.86 5.67 -21.47
C GLY A 276 -1.40 6.38 -20.20
N GLU A 277 -0.08 6.43 -20.00
CA GLU A 277 0.56 7.15 -18.89
C GLU A 277 0.00 8.57 -18.73
N SER A 278 -0.41 8.94 -17.52
CA SER A 278 -0.98 10.27 -17.21
C SER A 278 -2.17 10.70 -18.06
N ALA A 279 -2.84 9.77 -18.73
CA ALA A 279 -4.14 10.04 -19.30
C ALA A 279 -5.15 10.32 -18.18
N LEU A 280 -6.05 11.26 -18.44
CA LEU A 280 -7.17 11.58 -17.55
C LEU A 280 -8.46 11.18 -18.24
N CYS A 281 -9.13 10.15 -17.75
CA CYS A 281 -10.52 9.90 -18.09
C CYS A 281 -11.38 10.77 -17.15
N ALA A 282 -12.12 11.71 -17.70
CA ALA A 282 -12.99 12.59 -16.91
C ALA A 282 -14.05 11.78 -16.15
N ALA A 283 -14.61 12.37 -15.08
CA ALA A 283 -15.74 11.77 -14.39
C ALA A 283 -16.90 11.49 -15.36
N GLY A 284 -17.54 10.34 -15.21
CA GLY A 284 -18.63 9.87 -16.07
C GLY A 284 -18.23 9.49 -17.50
N ALA A 285 -16.93 9.44 -17.83
CA ALA A 285 -16.50 9.07 -19.18
C ALA A 285 -16.75 7.59 -19.49
N MET A 286 -17.35 7.27 -20.64
CA MET A 286 -17.51 5.90 -21.14
C MET A 286 -16.46 5.60 -22.22
N VAL A 287 -15.33 5.04 -21.79
CA VAL A 287 -14.12 4.85 -22.59
C VAL A 287 -14.18 3.52 -23.34
N SER A 288 -14.38 3.57 -24.65
CA SER A 288 -14.53 2.37 -25.52
C SER A 288 -13.36 2.15 -26.50
N MET A 289 -12.46 3.13 -26.60
CA MET A 289 -11.24 3.15 -27.41
C MET A 289 -10.04 3.57 -26.55
N ASP A 290 -8.83 3.34 -27.02
CA ASP A 290 -7.61 3.63 -26.25
C ASP A 290 -7.51 5.14 -25.93
N ALA A 291 -7.25 5.48 -24.67
CA ALA A 291 -6.99 6.84 -24.22
C ALA A 291 -5.48 7.13 -24.32
N PRO A 292 -5.01 8.03 -25.20
CA PRO A 292 -3.58 8.24 -25.41
C PRO A 292 -2.87 8.80 -24.16
N PRO A 293 -1.56 8.49 -23.98
CA PRO A 293 -0.75 9.08 -22.93
C PRO A 293 -0.86 10.61 -22.89
N PHE A 294 -0.83 11.16 -21.68
CA PHE A 294 -0.81 12.60 -21.41
C PHE A 294 -2.07 13.36 -21.86
N CYS A 295 -3.11 12.67 -22.32
CA CYS A 295 -4.32 13.27 -22.86
C CYS A 295 -5.49 13.20 -21.88
N THR A 296 -6.46 14.09 -22.06
CA THR A 296 -7.74 14.01 -21.39
C THR A 296 -8.77 13.40 -22.34
N VAL A 297 -9.59 12.46 -21.85
CA VAL A 297 -10.75 11.92 -22.57
C VAL A 297 -12.01 12.11 -21.74
N ALA A 298 -13.14 12.43 -22.39
CA ALA A 298 -14.39 12.76 -21.71
C ALA A 298 -15.63 12.43 -22.54
N GLY A 299 -16.77 12.24 -21.87
CA GLY A 299 -18.09 12.02 -22.47
C GLY A 299 -18.49 10.55 -22.65
N ASP A 300 -19.66 10.33 -23.25
CA ASP A 300 -20.24 9.03 -23.55
C ASP A 300 -20.70 8.95 -25.02
N ARG A 301 -20.01 8.26 -25.93
CA ARG A 301 -18.69 7.61 -25.82
C ARG A 301 -17.55 8.61 -25.71
N ALA A 302 -16.54 8.30 -24.91
CA ALA A 302 -15.45 9.21 -24.60
C ALA A 302 -14.63 9.62 -25.84
N ARG A 303 -14.39 10.93 -25.97
CA ARG A 303 -13.59 11.55 -27.02
C ARG A 303 -12.39 12.28 -26.46
N LEU A 304 -11.43 12.57 -27.33
CA LEU A 304 -10.22 13.30 -26.95
C LEU A 304 -10.57 14.77 -26.63
N HIS A 305 -10.12 15.26 -25.48
CA HIS A 305 -10.38 16.60 -24.99
C HIS A 305 -9.09 17.36 -24.66
N GLY A 306 -8.06 17.18 -25.49
CA GLY A 306 -6.77 17.86 -25.33
C GLY A 306 -5.78 17.12 -24.44
N LEU A 307 -4.74 17.84 -24.03
CA LEU A 307 -3.68 17.35 -23.15
C LEU A 307 -4.03 17.60 -21.68
N ASN A 308 -3.66 16.66 -20.81
CA ASN A 308 -3.71 16.78 -19.36
C ASN A 308 -2.59 17.71 -18.83
N LEU A 309 -2.56 18.96 -19.29
CA LEU A 309 -1.47 19.89 -18.99
C LEU A 309 -1.33 20.19 -17.49
N LEU A 310 -2.45 20.19 -16.75
CA LEU A 310 -2.42 20.39 -15.31
C LEU A 310 -1.75 19.21 -14.60
N GLY A 311 -2.11 17.97 -14.96
CA GLY A 311 -1.49 16.76 -14.43
C GLY A 311 0.01 16.71 -14.70
N LEU A 312 0.42 16.99 -15.93
CA LEU A 312 1.85 17.02 -16.29
C LEU A 312 2.64 18.05 -15.48
N ARG A 313 2.10 19.26 -15.27
CA ARG A 313 2.74 20.29 -14.45
C ARG A 313 2.85 19.88 -12.99
N ARG A 314 1.81 19.27 -12.42
CA ARG A 314 1.82 18.76 -11.03
C ARG A 314 2.83 17.63 -10.84
N ARG A 315 3.08 16.82 -11.88
CA ARG A 315 4.15 15.81 -11.93
C ARG A 315 5.55 16.39 -12.20
N GLY A 316 5.71 17.72 -12.27
CA GLY A 316 7.01 18.35 -12.44
C GLY A 316 7.62 18.21 -13.83
N PHE A 317 6.82 17.95 -14.87
CA PHE A 317 7.35 17.85 -16.25
C PHE A 317 7.98 19.18 -16.67
N ALA A 318 9.20 19.12 -17.20
CA ALA A 318 9.91 20.30 -17.65
C ALA A 318 9.11 21.04 -18.76
N PRO A 319 9.13 22.40 -18.78
CA PRO A 319 8.42 23.17 -19.80
C PRO A 319 8.79 22.79 -21.24
N ALA A 320 10.07 22.45 -21.49
CA ALA A 320 10.55 21.99 -22.79
C ALA A 320 9.91 20.65 -23.21
N THR A 321 9.78 19.70 -22.28
CA THR A 321 9.10 18.42 -22.50
C THR A 321 7.61 18.61 -22.80
N ILE A 322 6.92 19.44 -22.01
CA ILE A 322 5.51 19.80 -22.27
C ILE A 322 5.36 20.44 -23.66
N SER A 323 6.29 21.30 -24.06
CA SER A 323 6.30 21.91 -25.39
C SER A 323 6.45 20.87 -26.50
N ALA A 324 7.34 19.88 -26.33
CA ALA A 324 7.50 18.77 -27.27
C ALA A 324 6.23 17.91 -27.38
N ILE A 325 5.61 17.55 -26.25
CA ILE A 325 4.33 16.81 -26.22
C ILE A 325 3.23 17.61 -26.95
N LYS A 326 3.13 18.94 -26.73
CA LYS A 326 2.18 19.81 -27.44
C LYS A 326 2.39 19.80 -28.95
N ARG A 327 3.64 19.81 -29.43
CA ARG A 327 3.93 19.74 -30.87
C ARG A 327 3.53 18.37 -31.44
N ALA A 328 3.88 17.30 -30.74
CA ALA A 328 3.49 15.94 -31.13
C ALA A 328 1.96 15.77 -31.17
N TYR A 329 1.25 16.24 -30.14
CA TYR A 329 -0.22 16.21 -30.08
C TYR A 329 -0.86 16.89 -31.30
N ARG A 330 -0.40 18.10 -31.65
CA ARG A 330 -0.90 18.83 -32.82
C ARG A 330 -0.70 18.03 -34.10
N LEU A 331 0.50 17.49 -34.29
CA LEU A 331 0.83 16.66 -35.46
C LEU A 331 -0.05 15.39 -35.55
N LEU A 332 -0.30 14.72 -34.41
CA LEU A 332 -0.97 13.41 -34.36
C LEU A 332 -2.50 13.48 -34.38
N PHE A 333 -3.09 14.54 -33.83
CA PHE A 333 -4.55 14.63 -33.61
C PHE A 333 -5.21 15.82 -34.30
N GLN A 334 -4.48 16.89 -34.59
CA GLN A 334 -5.02 18.08 -35.26
C GLN A 334 -4.56 18.20 -36.72
N GLY A 335 -3.64 17.34 -37.16
CA GLY A 335 -3.30 17.20 -38.57
C GLY A 335 -4.44 16.54 -39.35
N GLY A 336 -4.80 17.09 -40.51
CA GLY A 336 -5.83 16.52 -41.40
C GLY A 336 -5.38 15.27 -42.17
N GLY A 337 -4.14 14.81 -41.99
CA GLY A 337 -3.56 13.70 -42.73
C GLY A 337 -3.80 12.31 -42.09
N PRO A 338 -3.44 11.23 -42.81
CA PRO A 338 -3.52 9.87 -42.28
C PRO A 338 -2.61 9.66 -41.05
N ARG A 339 -3.06 8.81 -40.12
CA ARG A 339 -2.40 8.60 -38.82
C ARG A 339 -0.99 7.98 -38.93
N ARG A 340 -0.79 6.99 -39.80
CA ARG A 340 0.50 6.28 -39.93
C ARG A 340 1.65 7.21 -40.32
N PRO A 341 1.53 8.03 -41.38
CA PRO A 341 2.53 9.07 -41.71
C PRO A 341 2.78 10.03 -40.54
N ALA A 342 1.72 10.50 -39.85
CA ALA A 342 1.89 11.42 -38.73
C ALA A 342 2.68 10.81 -37.56
N ILE A 343 2.46 9.52 -37.26
CA ILE A 343 3.23 8.76 -36.27
C ILE A 343 4.71 8.70 -36.66
N GLU A 344 5.01 8.40 -37.93
CA GLU A 344 6.40 8.30 -38.41
C GLU A 344 7.12 9.65 -38.35
N VAL A 345 6.46 10.73 -38.82
CA VAL A 345 7.01 12.08 -38.74
C VAL A 345 7.24 12.49 -37.28
N ALA A 346 6.29 12.19 -36.38
CA ALA A 346 6.45 12.47 -34.94
C ALA A 346 7.63 11.70 -34.34
N ARG A 347 7.80 10.43 -34.73
CA ARG A 347 8.91 9.57 -34.29
C ARG A 347 10.26 10.15 -34.71
N GLN A 348 10.39 10.57 -35.97
CA GLN A 348 11.64 11.07 -36.53
C GLN A 348 12.01 12.47 -36.01
N THR A 349 11.03 13.36 -35.86
CA THR A 349 11.29 14.78 -35.55
C THR A 349 11.27 15.10 -34.04
N LEU A 350 10.54 14.33 -33.24
CA LEU A 350 10.32 14.59 -31.81
C LEU A 350 10.60 13.37 -30.92
N GLY A 351 10.88 12.19 -31.49
CA GLY A 351 11.07 10.94 -30.75
C GLY A 351 12.36 10.82 -29.92
N GLN A 352 13.25 11.82 -29.98
CA GLN A 352 14.36 12.01 -29.06
C GLN A 352 13.89 12.37 -27.64
N VAL A 353 12.67 12.93 -27.51
CA VAL A 353 12.04 13.18 -26.21
C VAL A 353 11.33 11.88 -25.76
N PRO A 354 11.73 11.25 -24.63
CA PRO A 354 11.19 9.96 -24.21
C PRO A 354 9.66 9.94 -24.08
N GLU A 355 9.06 11.01 -23.56
CA GLU A 355 7.61 11.15 -23.41
C GLU A 355 6.91 11.13 -24.77
N VAL A 356 7.45 11.83 -25.77
CA VAL A 356 6.89 11.82 -27.12
C VAL A 356 7.00 10.43 -27.74
N ARG A 357 8.14 9.74 -27.53
CA ARG A 357 8.32 8.36 -27.98
C ARG A 357 7.25 7.44 -27.39
N ARG A 358 6.98 7.52 -26.08
CA ARG A 358 5.91 6.75 -25.42
C ARG A 358 4.54 7.01 -26.03
N LEU A 359 4.19 8.26 -26.31
CA LEU A 359 2.93 8.60 -27.01
C LEU A 359 2.86 7.95 -28.39
N VAL A 360 3.91 8.08 -29.20
CA VAL A 360 3.97 7.54 -30.57
C VAL A 360 3.91 6.01 -30.58
N ASP A 361 4.64 5.34 -29.69
CA ASP A 361 4.64 3.88 -29.55
C ASP A 361 3.27 3.35 -29.13
N PHE A 362 2.63 4.02 -28.16
CA PHE A 362 1.28 3.68 -27.74
C PHE A 362 0.29 3.74 -28.90
N LEU A 363 0.37 4.81 -29.71
CA LEU A 363 -0.49 4.96 -30.88
C LEU A 363 -0.20 3.87 -31.93
N GLY A 364 1.07 3.54 -32.18
CA GLY A 364 1.46 2.52 -33.15
C GLY A 364 0.97 1.12 -32.78
N ALA A 365 0.92 0.80 -31.48
CA ALA A 365 0.51 -0.51 -30.97
C ALA A 365 -1.01 -0.68 -30.79
N SER A 366 -1.83 0.34 -31.06
CA SER A 366 -3.27 0.31 -30.79
C SER A 366 -4.03 -0.62 -31.72
N ARG A 367 -4.77 -1.58 -31.12
CA ARG A 367 -5.64 -2.53 -31.83
C ARG A 367 -7.10 -2.10 -31.89
N ARG A 368 -7.54 -1.26 -30.94
CA ARG A 368 -8.93 -0.79 -30.83
C ARG A 368 -9.19 0.58 -31.49
N GLY A 369 -8.13 1.23 -31.96
CA GLY A 369 -8.20 2.66 -32.25
C GLY A 369 -8.11 3.49 -30.97
N VAL A 370 -8.02 4.81 -31.15
CA VAL A 370 -7.81 5.77 -30.06
C VAL A 370 -8.93 6.79 -30.02
N CYS A 371 -9.26 7.29 -28.83
CA CYS A 371 -10.18 8.41 -28.67
C CYS A 371 -9.74 9.60 -29.54
N ARG A 372 -10.71 10.20 -30.24
CA ARG A 372 -10.54 11.36 -31.12
C ARG A 372 -11.65 12.37 -30.95
#